data_AF-A0A3A5QBC8-F1
#
_entry.id   AF-A0A3A5QBC8-F1
#
_cell.length_a   1.000
_cell.length_b   1.000
_cell.length_c   1.000
_cell.angle_alpha   90.00
_cell.angle_beta   90.00
_cell.angle_gamma   90.00
#
_symmetry.space_group_name_H-M   'P 1'
#
loop_
_entity.id
_entity.type
_entity.pdbx_description
1 polymer ?
#
loop_
_entity_poly.entity_id
_entity_poly.type
_entity_poly.pdbx_seq_one_letter_code
_entity_poly.pdbx_strand_id
1 'polypeptide(L)'
;MRSEKSKKGSKNNKAKRNVQTVGKAPGRQSKEEIISEEELENRIAISGDIRLYLTMHLRIFIDGYFHHPKKKKLINLAQYIYDQKVLYIHKHGGYKLMELSSIHAELAALKKSVEEEYMKEKKEKREQAEKLKSKY
;
A
#
# COMPACT_ATOMS: atom_id res chain seq x y z
N MET A 1 -26.97 57.92 33.05
CA MET A 1 -26.43 57.75 31.69
C MET A 1 -24.90 57.63 31.76
N ARG A 2 -24.30 56.76 30.92
CA ARG A 2 -22.87 56.60 30.52
C ARG A 2 -21.85 56.19 31.62
N SER A 3 -21.36 54.94 31.67
CA SER A 3 -20.27 54.28 30.88
C SER A 3 -18.93 55.04 30.99
N GLU A 4 -17.79 54.49 31.40
CA GLU A 4 -17.12 53.28 30.88
C GLU A 4 -16.16 52.61 31.91
N LYS A 5 -16.11 51.28 31.85
CA LYS A 5 -15.17 50.40 32.58
C LYS A 5 -13.90 50.19 31.74
N SER A 6 -12.73 50.37 32.38
CA SER A 6 -11.45 49.66 32.21
C SER A 6 -11.16 48.96 30.86
N LYS A 7 -10.17 49.48 30.11
CA LYS A 7 -9.49 48.75 29.02
C LYS A 7 -8.72 47.55 29.59
N LYS A 8 -9.33 46.36 29.51
CA LYS A 8 -8.68 45.08 29.79
C LYS A 8 -7.88 44.65 28.56
N GLY A 9 -6.58 44.46 28.75
CA GLY A 9 -5.62 44.09 27.72
C GLY A 9 -6.08 42.87 26.90
N SER A 10 -5.94 42.99 25.58
CA SER A 10 -6.19 41.94 24.61
C SER A 10 -5.24 40.76 24.87
N LYS A 11 -5.78 39.68 25.47
CA LYS A 11 -5.18 38.34 25.46
C LYS A 11 -5.88 37.55 24.36
N ASN A 12 -5.51 37.78 23.11
CA ASN A 12 -5.87 36.85 22.04
C ASN A 12 -4.79 35.77 21.99
N ASN A 13 -5.07 34.74 22.78
CA ASN A 13 -4.37 33.48 22.88
C ASN A 13 -4.19 32.90 21.47
N LYS A 14 -2.99 33.07 20.89
CA LYS A 14 -2.58 32.36 19.68
C LYS A 14 -2.38 30.91 20.09
N ALA A 15 -3.48 30.17 20.19
CA ALA A 15 -3.47 28.74 20.37
C ALA A 15 -2.67 28.15 19.21
N LYS A 16 -1.40 27.86 19.48
CA LYS A 16 -0.59 26.96 18.68
C LYS A 16 -1.38 25.66 18.66
N ARG A 17 -2.09 25.39 17.55
CA ARG A 17 -2.61 24.06 17.27
C ARG A 17 -1.39 23.16 17.14
N ASN A 18 -1.00 22.57 18.25
CA ASN A 18 -0.16 21.39 18.26
C ASN A 18 -1.04 20.28 17.70
N VAL A 19 -1.10 20.17 16.37
CA VAL A 19 -1.55 18.95 15.72
C VAL A 19 -0.47 17.93 16.07
N GLN A 20 -0.62 17.31 17.24
CA GLN A 20 -0.07 15.98 17.43
C GLN A 20 -0.68 15.16 16.30
N THR A 21 0.13 14.84 15.30
CA THR A 21 -0.09 13.71 14.43
C THR A 21 0.00 12.47 15.31
N VAL A 22 -1.06 12.25 16.08
CA VAL A 22 -1.32 10.96 16.70
C VAL A 22 -1.52 10.07 15.50
N GLY A 23 -0.48 9.29 15.15
CA GLY A 23 -0.60 8.19 14.22
C GLY A 23 -1.71 7.30 14.75
N LYS A 24 -2.93 7.51 14.25
CA LYS A 24 -4.09 6.71 14.61
C LYS A 24 -3.73 5.31 14.15
N ALA A 25 -3.64 4.39 15.11
CA ALA A 25 -3.65 2.97 14.79
C ALA A 25 -4.81 2.74 13.79
N PRO A 26 -4.61 1.98 12.71
CA PRO A 26 -5.63 1.83 11.69
C PRO A 26 -6.91 1.39 12.37
N GLY A 27 -7.92 2.27 12.33
CA GLY A 27 -9.23 2.00 12.89
C GLY A 27 -9.81 0.75 12.23
N ARG A 28 -10.86 0.17 12.84
CA ARG A 28 -11.57 -0.97 12.26
C ARG A 28 -12.14 -0.57 10.89
N GLN A 29 -11.48 -0.99 9.82
CA GLN A 29 -11.85 -0.66 8.44
C GLN A 29 -13.12 -1.41 8.02
N SER A 30 -14.13 -0.67 7.55
CA SER A 30 -15.34 -1.27 6.97
C SER A 30 -15.12 -1.59 5.49
N LYS A 31 -15.84 -2.59 4.96
CA LYS A 31 -15.69 -3.03 3.57
C LYS A 31 -16.14 -1.96 2.57
N GLU A 32 -17.08 -1.11 2.96
CA GLU A 32 -17.65 -0.03 2.15
C GLU A 32 -17.04 1.35 2.48
N GLU A 33 -16.01 1.41 3.33
CA GLU A 33 -15.33 2.66 3.69
C GLU A 33 -14.79 3.38 2.45
N ILE A 34 -15.09 4.68 2.34
CA ILE A 34 -14.46 5.60 1.41
C ILE A 34 -13.68 6.61 2.25
N ILE A 35 -12.37 6.70 2.03
CA ILE A 35 -11.48 7.61 2.75
C ILE A 35 -11.07 8.79 1.86
N SER A 36 -10.73 9.92 2.49
CA SER A 36 -10.17 11.07 1.79
C SER A 36 -8.72 10.82 1.36
N GLU A 37 -8.19 11.66 0.47
CA GLU A 37 -6.78 11.64 0.07
C GLU A 37 -5.84 11.88 1.27
N GLU A 38 -6.18 12.81 2.16
CA GLU A 38 -5.40 13.04 3.40
C GLU A 38 -5.33 11.78 4.29
N GLU A 39 -6.45 11.06 4.43
CA GLU A 39 -6.48 9.81 5.20
C GLU A 39 -5.72 8.68 4.47
N LEU A 40 -5.72 8.67 3.15
CA LEU A 40 -4.96 7.73 2.32
C LEU A 40 -3.45 7.91 2.54
N GLU A 41 -2.96 9.15 2.52
CA GLU A 41 -1.57 9.49 2.81
C GLU A 41 -1.18 9.08 4.23
N ASN A 42 -2.05 9.33 5.22
CA ASN A 42 -1.83 8.91 6.61
C ASN A 42 -1.71 7.38 6.77
N ARG A 43 -2.33 6.60 5.87
CA ARG A 43 -2.30 5.13 5.90
C ARG A 43 -1.09 4.53 5.15
N ILE A 44 -0.18 5.34 4.61
CA ILE A 44 0.94 4.90 3.75
C ILE A 44 0.41 4.00 2.61
N ALA A 45 -0.76 4.36 2.09
CA ALA A 45 -1.43 3.56 1.08
C ALA A 45 -0.80 3.75 -0.30
N ILE A 46 -0.88 2.70 -1.10
CA ILE A 46 -0.50 2.69 -2.50
C ILE A 46 -1.77 2.97 -3.31
N SER A 47 -1.83 4.15 -3.92
CA SER A 47 -2.94 4.61 -4.77
C SER A 47 -2.54 4.81 -6.25
N GLY A 48 -1.35 4.34 -6.63
CA GLY A 48 -0.78 4.45 -7.97
C GLY A 48 -0.77 3.12 -8.73
N ASP A 49 0.36 2.78 -9.35
CA ASP A 49 0.49 1.56 -10.16
C ASP A 49 0.44 0.28 -9.29
N ILE A 50 -0.76 -0.27 -9.19
CA ILE A 50 -1.03 -1.53 -8.49
C ILE A 50 -0.26 -2.70 -9.12
N ARG A 51 -0.01 -2.67 -10.44
CA ARG A 51 0.65 -3.78 -11.15
C ARG A 51 2.07 -3.96 -10.68
N LEU A 52 2.81 -2.87 -10.43
CA LEU A 52 4.18 -2.95 -9.91
C LEU A 52 4.21 -3.68 -8.56
N TYR A 53 3.32 -3.28 -7.65
CA TYR A 53 3.22 -3.88 -6.32
C TYR A 53 2.84 -5.36 -6.35
N LEU A 54 1.84 -5.71 -7.16
CA LEU A 54 1.42 -7.11 -7.33
C LEU A 54 2.49 -7.96 -8.01
N THR A 55 3.21 -7.41 -9.00
CA THR A 55 4.31 -8.09 -9.71
C THR A 55 5.45 -8.43 -8.76
N MET A 56 5.84 -7.51 -7.87
CA MET A 56 6.86 -7.78 -6.85
C MET A 56 6.46 -8.96 -5.96
N HIS A 57 5.22 -8.98 -5.48
CA HIS A 57 4.69 -10.06 -4.65
C HIS A 57 4.60 -11.39 -5.41
N LEU A 58 4.27 -11.36 -6.71
CA LEU A 58 4.29 -12.53 -7.58
C LEU A 58 5.69 -13.09 -7.75
N ARG A 59 6.73 -12.26 -7.94
CA ARG A 59 8.13 -12.73 -8.04
C ARG A 59 8.57 -13.46 -6.76
N ILE A 60 8.28 -12.89 -5.59
CA ILE A 60 8.55 -13.52 -4.28
C ILE A 60 7.80 -14.84 -4.14
N PHE A 61 6.56 -14.89 -4.62
CA PHE A 61 5.73 -16.09 -4.64
C PHE A 61 6.31 -17.18 -5.56
N ILE A 62 6.74 -16.80 -6.77
CA ILE A 62 7.33 -17.70 -7.78
C ILE A 62 8.67 -18.28 -7.29
N ASP A 63 9.52 -17.46 -6.68
CA ASP A 63 10.78 -17.96 -6.07
C ASP A 63 10.54 -18.85 -4.85
N GLY A 64 9.31 -18.88 -4.32
CA GLY A 64 8.96 -19.71 -3.17
C GLY A 64 9.38 -19.11 -1.83
N TYR A 65 9.82 -17.85 -1.77
CA TYR A 65 10.14 -17.13 -0.52
C TYR A 65 8.89 -16.66 0.23
N PHE A 66 7.70 -16.79 -0.37
CA PHE A 66 6.45 -16.52 0.32
C PHE A 66 6.17 -17.58 1.40
N HIS A 67 6.36 -17.18 2.66
CA HIS A 67 6.07 -17.98 3.84
C HIS A 67 4.69 -17.60 4.39
N HIS A 68 3.73 -18.51 4.27
CA HIS A 68 2.39 -18.34 4.81
C HIS A 68 2.02 -19.57 5.63
N PRO A 69 1.30 -19.45 6.76
CA PRO A 69 0.86 -20.59 7.56
C PRO A 69 -0.01 -21.62 6.82
N LYS A 70 -0.48 -21.28 5.61
CA LYS A 70 -1.33 -22.11 4.75
C LYS A 70 -0.55 -22.49 3.48
N LYS A 71 -1.03 -23.50 2.74
CA LYS A 71 -0.45 -23.96 1.46
C LYS A 71 -0.13 -22.79 0.51
N LYS A 72 0.96 -22.87 -0.26
CA LYS A 72 1.33 -21.88 -1.28
C LYS A 72 0.28 -21.89 -2.41
N LYS A 73 -0.72 -21.01 -2.31
CA LYS A 73 -1.79 -20.80 -3.29
C LYS A 73 -1.94 -19.31 -3.54
N LEU A 74 -2.33 -18.93 -4.76
CA LEU A 74 -2.50 -17.53 -5.15
C LEU A 74 -3.51 -16.80 -4.27
N ILE A 75 -4.57 -17.48 -3.83
CA ILE A 75 -5.55 -16.92 -2.89
C ILE A 75 -4.93 -16.52 -1.53
N ASN A 76 -3.91 -17.25 -1.06
CA ASN A 76 -3.24 -16.90 0.19
C ASN A 76 -2.29 -15.71 0.00
N LEU A 77 -1.72 -15.54 -1.20
CA LEU A 77 -0.99 -14.32 -1.55
C LEU A 77 -1.93 -13.11 -1.61
N ALA A 78 -3.10 -13.27 -2.22
CA ALA A 78 -4.13 -12.24 -2.27
C ALA A 78 -4.59 -11.84 -0.86
N GLN A 79 -4.82 -12.83 0.01
CA GLN A 79 -5.19 -12.59 1.41
C GLN A 79 -4.09 -11.83 2.15
N TYR A 80 -2.84 -12.27 2.02
CA TYR A 80 -1.69 -11.58 2.62
C TYR A 80 -1.63 -10.11 2.23
N ILE A 81 -1.78 -9.80 0.94
CA ILE A 81 -1.79 -8.43 0.42
C ILE A 81 -3.00 -7.64 0.95
N TYR A 82 -4.18 -8.25 0.95
CA TYR A 82 -5.40 -7.63 1.46
C TYR A 82 -5.31 -7.29 2.95
N ASP A 83 -4.62 -8.12 3.73
CA ASP A 83 -4.44 -7.91 5.18
C ASP A 83 -3.45 -6.78 5.49
N GLN A 84 -2.58 -6.40 4.56
CA GLN A 84 -1.71 -5.22 4.72
C GLN A 84 -2.51 -3.91 4.70
N LYS A 85 -3.73 -3.90 4.15
CA LYS A 85 -4.59 -2.69 4.03
C LYS A 85 -3.91 -1.52 3.32
N VAL A 86 -3.06 -1.78 2.33
CA VAL A 86 -2.31 -0.75 1.59
C VAL A 86 -2.83 -0.46 0.18
N LEU A 87 -3.57 -1.36 -0.47
CA LEU A 87 -4.03 -1.15 -1.85
C LEU A 87 -5.41 -0.48 -1.87
N TYR A 88 -5.47 0.74 -2.40
CA TYR A 88 -6.72 1.49 -2.56
C TYR A 88 -6.98 1.88 -4.01
N ILE A 89 -8.25 1.95 -4.38
CA ILE A 89 -8.73 2.36 -5.69
C ILE A 89 -9.56 3.64 -5.56
N HIS A 90 -9.41 4.56 -6.50
CA HIS A 90 -10.20 5.78 -6.53
C HIS A 90 -11.68 5.45 -6.81
N LYS A 91 -12.59 5.91 -5.93
CA LYS A 91 -14.03 5.63 -5.99
C LYS A 91 -14.84 6.74 -5.32
N HIS A 92 -15.88 7.22 -5.99
CA HIS A 92 -16.82 8.25 -5.48
C HIS A 92 -16.15 9.52 -4.90
N GLY A 93 -15.07 9.99 -5.52
CA GLY A 93 -14.36 11.20 -5.07
C GLY A 93 -13.47 11.00 -3.84
N GLY A 94 -13.25 9.75 -3.43
CA GLY A 94 -12.26 9.37 -2.45
C GLY A 94 -11.62 8.04 -2.84
N TYR A 95 -11.14 7.29 -1.85
CA TYR A 95 -10.45 6.03 -2.06
C TYR A 95 -11.12 4.89 -1.29
N LYS A 96 -11.29 3.75 -1.95
CA LYS A 96 -11.81 2.52 -1.35
C LYS A 96 -10.69 1.50 -1.27
N LEU A 97 -10.58 0.75 -0.17
CA LEU A 97 -9.70 -0.41 -0.12
C LEU A 97 -10.08 -1.41 -1.21
N MET A 98 -9.09 -1.89 -1.94
CA MET A 98 -9.27 -2.89 -2.98
C MET A 98 -9.79 -4.20 -2.39
N GLU A 99 -10.79 -4.80 -3.04
CA GLU A 99 -11.40 -6.03 -2.55
C GLU A 99 -10.48 -7.23 -2.77
N LEU A 100 -10.53 -8.20 -1.85
CA LEU A 100 -9.74 -9.43 -1.93
C LEU A 100 -9.93 -10.15 -3.27
N SER A 101 -11.17 -10.21 -3.76
CA SER A 101 -11.53 -10.81 -5.06
C SER A 101 -10.84 -10.08 -6.21
N SER A 102 -10.83 -8.75 -6.19
CA SER A 102 -10.13 -7.92 -7.19
C SER A 102 -8.63 -8.16 -7.15
N ILE A 103 -8.00 -8.18 -5.97
CA ILE A 103 -6.58 -8.48 -5.81
C ILE A 103 -6.26 -9.86 -6.39
N HIS A 104 -7.07 -10.87 -6.06
CA HIS A 104 -6.89 -12.23 -6.57
C HIS A 104 -7.02 -12.31 -8.10
N ALA A 105 -8.01 -11.60 -8.68
CA ALA A 105 -8.21 -11.55 -10.12
C ALA A 105 -7.02 -10.90 -10.85
N GLU A 106 -6.53 -9.77 -10.34
CA GLU A 106 -5.35 -9.08 -10.90
C GLU A 106 -4.08 -9.95 -10.80
N LEU A 107 -3.86 -10.59 -9.65
CA LEU A 107 -2.76 -11.54 -9.49
C LEU A 107 -2.85 -12.70 -10.50
N ALA A 108 -4.05 -13.22 -10.75
CA ALA A 108 -4.25 -14.31 -11.71
C ALA A 108 -3.99 -13.85 -13.15
N ALA A 109 -4.42 -12.64 -13.51
CA ALA A 109 -4.18 -12.04 -14.82
C ALA A 109 -2.68 -11.80 -15.09
N LEU A 110 -1.94 -11.33 -14.08
CA LEU A 110 -0.52 -11.01 -14.19
C LEU A 110 0.39 -12.25 -14.09
N LYS A 111 -0.06 -13.33 -13.45
CA LYS A 111 0.81 -14.47 -13.09
C LYS A 111 1.63 -14.99 -14.26
N LYS A 112 0.99 -15.24 -15.41
CA LYS A 112 1.64 -15.87 -16.56
C LYS A 112 2.75 -14.98 -17.14
N SER A 113 2.45 -13.71 -17.42
CA SER A 113 3.44 -12.79 -17.99
C SER A 113 4.60 -12.54 -17.03
N VAL A 114 4.31 -12.36 -15.74
CA VAL A 114 5.34 -12.15 -14.72
C VAL A 114 6.24 -13.38 -14.58
N GLU A 115 5.68 -14.58 -14.62
CA GLU A 115 6.44 -15.84 -14.54
C GLU A 115 7.38 -16.01 -15.76
N GLU A 116 6.90 -15.74 -16.97
CA GLU A 116 7.70 -15.82 -18.20
C GLU A 116 8.85 -14.79 -18.20
N GLU A 117 8.53 -13.52 -17.93
CA GLU A 117 9.54 -12.44 -17.85
C GLU A 117 10.58 -12.73 -16.77
N TYR A 118 10.13 -13.16 -15.59
CA TYR A 118 11.02 -13.42 -14.47
C TYR A 118 11.98 -14.59 -14.71
N MET A 119 11.50 -15.67 -15.34
CA MET A 119 12.35 -16.81 -15.69
C MET A 119 13.37 -16.45 -16.77
N LYS A 120 13.00 -15.60 -17.73
CA LYS A 120 13.93 -15.06 -18.74
C LYS A 120 15.02 -14.20 -18.08
N GLU A 121 14.65 -13.24 -17.23
CA GLU A 121 15.60 -12.42 -16.47
C GLU A 121 16.59 -13.27 -15.65
N LYS A 122 16.10 -14.34 -15.01
CA LYS A 122 16.93 -15.24 -14.19
C LYS A 122 17.92 -16.04 -15.03
N LYS A 123 17.52 -16.48 -16.24
CA LYS A 123 18.40 -17.17 -17.18
C LYS A 123 19.50 -16.24 -17.71
N GLU A 124 19.13 -15.04 -18.15
CA GLU A 124 20.07 -14.04 -18.66
C GLU A 124 21.12 -13.65 -17.61
N LYS A 125 20.70 -13.46 -16.35
CA LYS A 125 21.63 -13.19 -15.23
C LYS A 125 22.62 -14.33 -14.98
N ARG A 126 22.18 -15.59 -15.11
CA ARG A 126 23.08 -16.77 -14.96
C ARG A 126 24.10 -16.84 -16.08
N GLU A 127 23.67 -16.68 -17.33
CA GLU A 127 24.57 -16.68 -18.49
C GLU A 127 25.60 -15.54 -18.40
N GLN A 128 25.19 -14.35 -17.97
CA GLN A 128 26.10 -13.24 -17.73
C GLN A 128 27.11 -13.55 -16.62
N ALA A 129 26.66 -14.12 -15.50
CA ALA A 129 27.55 -14.49 -14.40
C ALA A 129 28.56 -15.58 -14.80
N GLU A 130 28.15 -16.55 -15.61
CA GLU A 130 29.04 -17.60 -16.14
C GLU A 130 30.09 -17.03 -17.11
N LYS A 131 29.69 -16.13 -18.02
CA LYS A 131 30.62 -15.42 -18.91
C LYS A 131 31.65 -14.57 -18.15
N LEU A 132 31.26 -13.99 -17.00
CA LEU A 132 32.18 -13.26 -16.15
C LEU A 132 33.14 -14.21 -15.42
N LYS A 133 32.65 -15.35 -14.93
CA LYS A 133 33.49 -16.37 -14.28
C LYS A 133 34.51 -17.00 -15.22
N SER A 134 34.20 -17.18 -16.50
CA SER A 134 35.13 -17.80 -17.47
C SER A 134 36.24 -16.86 -17.97
N LYS A 135 36.23 -15.58 -17.56
CA LYS A 135 37.25 -14.58 -17.93
C LYS A 135 38.40 -14.48 -16.93
N TYR A 136 38.28 -15.14 -15.78
CA TYR A 136 39.28 -15.20 -14.70
C TYR A 136 39.73 -16.65 -14.52
#